data_AF-A0A0P1IEZ4-F1
#
_entry.id   AF-A0A0P1IEZ4-F1
#
_cell.length_a   1.000
_cell.length_b   1.000
_cell.length_c   1.000
_cell.angle_alpha   90.00
_cell.angle_beta   90.00
_cell.angle_gamma   90.00
#
_symmetry.space_group_name_H-M   'P 1'
#
loop_
_entity.id
_entity.type
_entity.pdbx_description
1 polymer ?
#
loop_
_entity_poly.entity_id
_entity_poly.type
_entity_poly.pdbx_seq_one_letter_code
_entity_poly.pdbx_strand_id
1 'polypeptide(L)'
;MHFLQITSFLIVMAGVFGAINYLYLRLPSAIGILVVALLASFALLGIDFVAPQFGIADTARNMVNDIDFSDALLEGMLGLLLFAGALHVKLADLKAQWIPVALMATIGIGLSTTIVGFGFSWITGMPLMIALVFGALISPTDPVAVLGVLREANLRKSLETKIAGESLFNDGVGYVVFLVLSGIAFAGMGHGDAHGAVDHGASELDDAALLFVQEAVGGAVLGLVLGWITFRVMRQIDDYPLEVLLTLGLAFGGYELAVALHVSAPIMAVCAGLLIGDIGTKHGMSEQTREYVDAFWKLVDEILNAVLFLLIGFEVFAVAFDMEYLVSGVLAIGLALFARLVAVAVPILILKPFRSFGPGVIPIMTWGGLKGGISVALALSLPDNEWKPLILTATYIVVIFSIIVQGLTIAPLAGKLGREPELM
;
A
#
# COMPACT_ATOMS: atom_id res chain seq x y z
N MET A 1 19.91 -16.82 -1.02
CA MET A 1 21.06 -15.92 -0.73
C MET A 1 21.09 -15.54 0.76
N HIS A 2 22.20 -15.03 1.31
CA HIS A 2 22.17 -14.44 2.67
C HIS A 2 21.41 -13.11 2.66
N PHE A 3 20.66 -12.78 3.72
CA PHE A 3 19.86 -11.54 3.84
C PHE A 3 20.62 -10.29 3.40
N LEU A 4 21.86 -10.11 3.87
CA LEU A 4 22.70 -8.96 3.50
C LEU A 4 23.00 -8.90 2.00
N GLN A 5 23.16 -10.03 1.32
CA GLN A 5 23.38 -10.07 -0.14
C GLN A 5 22.14 -9.57 -0.88
N ILE A 6 20.96 -10.04 -0.49
CA ILE A 6 19.67 -9.62 -1.08
C ILE A 6 19.48 -8.12 -0.87
N THR A 7 19.59 -7.64 0.38
CA THR A 7 19.40 -6.21 0.69
C THR A 7 20.41 -5.34 -0.07
N SER A 8 21.69 -5.75 -0.14
CA SER A 8 22.70 -5.02 -0.89
C SER A 8 22.40 -4.96 -2.38
N PHE A 9 21.94 -6.07 -2.97
CA PHE A 9 21.55 -6.14 -4.37
C PHE A 9 20.37 -5.21 -4.67
N LEU A 10 19.33 -5.24 -3.85
CA LEU A 10 18.15 -4.40 -4.01
C LEU A 10 18.50 -2.91 -3.92
N ILE A 11 19.32 -2.51 -2.95
CA ILE A 11 19.74 -1.11 -2.80
C ILE A 11 20.57 -0.67 -4.00
N VAL A 12 21.54 -1.48 -4.45
CA VAL A 12 22.37 -1.16 -5.61
C VAL A 12 21.50 -1.04 -6.87
N MET A 13 20.57 -1.97 -7.08
CA MET A 13 19.69 -1.94 -8.26
C MET A 13 18.69 -0.80 -8.22
N ALA A 14 18.11 -0.48 -7.07
CA ALA A 14 17.25 0.69 -6.90
C ALA A 14 18.01 1.98 -7.24
N GLY A 15 19.29 2.09 -6.81
CA GLY A 15 20.15 3.21 -7.14
C GLY A 15 20.47 3.30 -8.64
N VAL A 16 20.83 2.19 -9.28
CA VAL A 16 21.11 2.14 -10.73
C VAL A 16 19.87 2.47 -11.55
N PHE A 17 18.71 1.89 -11.23
CA PHE A 17 17.48 2.12 -11.98
C PHE A 17 16.94 3.53 -11.74
N GLY A 18 17.08 4.05 -10.51
CA GLY A 18 16.82 5.45 -10.21
C GLY A 18 17.70 6.40 -11.02
N ALA A 19 19.00 6.10 -11.17
CA ALA A 19 19.91 6.87 -12.00
C ALA A 19 19.54 6.81 -13.50
N ILE A 20 19.18 5.63 -14.02
CA ILE A 20 18.70 5.46 -15.39
C ILE A 20 17.43 6.30 -15.62
N ASN A 21 16.47 6.23 -14.69
CA ASN A 21 15.26 7.05 -14.77
C ASN A 21 15.60 8.54 -14.79
N TYR A 22 16.44 9.00 -13.87
CA TYR A 22 16.84 10.41 -13.78
C TYR A 22 17.53 10.92 -15.06
N LEU A 23 18.43 10.12 -15.62
CA LEU A 23 19.23 10.51 -16.79
C LEU A 23 18.44 10.43 -18.11
N TYR A 24 17.57 9.42 -18.27
CA TYR A 24 16.98 9.10 -19.57
C TYR A 24 15.45 9.25 -19.64
N LEU A 25 14.70 8.84 -18.61
CA LEU A 25 13.24 8.76 -18.68
C LEU A 25 12.52 9.99 -18.07
N ARG A 26 13.12 10.59 -17.03
CA ARG A 26 12.58 11.73 -16.27
C ARG A 26 11.14 11.53 -15.80
N LEU A 27 10.79 10.30 -15.45
CA LEU A 27 9.51 9.96 -14.84
C LEU A 27 9.58 10.18 -13.32
N PRO A 28 8.43 10.33 -12.63
CA PRO A 28 8.37 10.29 -11.17
C PRO A 28 9.12 9.07 -10.62
N SER A 29 9.93 9.26 -9.58
CA SER A 29 10.96 8.28 -9.13
C SER A 29 10.45 6.84 -9.06
N ALA A 30 9.36 6.61 -8.31
CA ALA A 30 8.76 5.29 -8.14
C ALA A 30 8.31 4.64 -9.47
N ILE A 31 7.58 5.40 -10.30
CA ILE A 31 7.10 4.93 -11.61
C ILE A 31 8.28 4.64 -12.54
N GLY A 32 9.27 5.53 -12.55
CA GLY A 32 10.45 5.39 -13.37
C GLY A 32 11.28 4.16 -13.03
N ILE A 33 11.49 3.88 -11.74
CA ILE A 33 12.19 2.67 -11.29
C ILE A 33 11.45 1.42 -11.72
N LEU A 34 10.12 1.37 -11.55
CA LEU A 34 9.31 0.24 -12.03
C LEU A 34 9.43 0.06 -13.55
N VAL A 35 9.32 1.14 -14.33
CA VAL A 35 9.41 1.07 -15.80
C VAL A 35 10.78 0.55 -16.23
N VAL A 36 11.87 1.04 -15.62
CA VAL A 36 13.23 0.53 -15.91
C VAL A 36 13.34 -0.95 -15.52
N ALA A 37 12.80 -1.34 -14.37
CA ALA A 37 12.81 -2.72 -13.92
C ALA A 37 12.05 -3.65 -14.87
N LEU A 38 10.84 -3.26 -15.29
CA LEU A 38 10.05 -4.01 -16.28
C LEU A 38 10.77 -4.13 -17.61
N LEU A 39 11.34 -3.04 -18.13
CA LEU A 39 12.10 -3.07 -19.38
C LEU A 39 13.31 -3.99 -19.29
N ALA A 40 14.03 -3.96 -18.15
CA ALA A 40 15.12 -4.88 -17.89
C ALA A 40 14.62 -6.34 -17.83
N SER A 41 13.52 -6.60 -17.11
CA SER A 41 12.92 -7.92 -17.01
C SER A 41 12.52 -8.48 -18.38
N PHE A 42 11.80 -7.70 -19.19
CA PHE A 42 11.40 -8.12 -20.54
C PHE A 42 12.59 -8.27 -21.49
N ALA A 43 13.61 -7.42 -21.39
CA ALA A 43 14.82 -7.58 -22.19
C ALA A 43 15.55 -8.90 -21.86
N LEU A 44 15.64 -9.25 -20.58
CA LEU A 44 16.22 -10.52 -20.14
C LEU A 44 15.40 -11.72 -20.62
N LEU A 45 14.07 -11.69 -20.50
CA LEU A 45 13.19 -12.73 -21.05
C LEU A 45 13.34 -12.86 -22.57
N GLY A 46 13.46 -11.75 -23.29
CA GLY A 46 13.68 -11.74 -24.73
C GLY A 46 15.04 -12.32 -25.14
N ILE A 47 16.09 -12.05 -24.37
CA ILE A 47 17.42 -12.65 -24.59
C ILE A 47 17.35 -14.16 -24.37
N ASP A 48 16.68 -14.61 -23.32
CA ASP A 48 16.54 -16.03 -22.98
C ASP A 48 15.75 -16.79 -24.06
N PHE A 49 14.73 -16.17 -24.65
CA PHE A 49 13.99 -16.73 -25.79
C PHE A 49 14.88 -16.93 -27.04
N VAL A 50 15.84 -16.04 -27.29
CA VAL A 50 16.73 -16.10 -28.47
C VAL A 50 17.97 -16.97 -28.21
N ALA A 51 18.49 -16.97 -26.99
CA ALA A 51 19.70 -17.68 -26.61
C ALA A 51 19.52 -18.43 -25.27
N PRO A 52 18.67 -19.47 -25.25
CA PRO A 52 18.32 -20.20 -24.02
C PRO A 52 19.51 -20.93 -23.39
N GLN A 53 20.60 -21.13 -24.15
CA GLN A 53 21.83 -21.74 -23.66
C GLN A 53 22.51 -20.99 -22.50
N PHE A 54 22.17 -19.72 -22.26
CA PHE A 54 22.75 -18.93 -21.17
C PHE A 54 21.94 -18.99 -19.87
N GLY A 55 20.68 -19.46 -19.89
CA GLY A 55 19.84 -19.65 -18.69
C GLY A 55 19.73 -18.40 -17.79
N ILE A 56 19.75 -17.21 -18.40
CA ILE A 56 19.84 -15.94 -17.65
C ILE A 56 18.49 -15.65 -16.98
N ALA A 57 17.38 -15.95 -17.66
CA ALA A 57 16.05 -15.78 -17.07
C ALA A 57 15.82 -16.75 -15.91
N ASP A 58 16.25 -18.02 -16.04
CA ASP A 58 16.15 -18.99 -14.94
C ASP A 58 16.97 -18.57 -13.73
N THR A 59 18.17 -18.03 -13.96
CA THR A 59 19.01 -17.51 -12.88
C THR A 59 18.36 -16.31 -12.19
N ALA A 60 17.82 -15.36 -12.97
CA ALA A 60 17.10 -14.21 -12.45
C ALA A 60 15.82 -14.63 -11.70
N ARG A 61 15.07 -15.60 -12.23
CA ARG A 61 13.86 -16.15 -11.60
C ARG A 61 14.17 -16.82 -10.27
N ASN A 62 15.21 -17.64 -10.21
CA ASN A 62 15.65 -18.26 -8.96
C ASN A 62 16.10 -17.20 -7.95
N MET A 63 16.76 -16.13 -8.41
CA MET A 63 17.16 -15.02 -7.54
C MET A 63 15.96 -14.24 -7.00
N VAL A 64 14.92 -14.03 -7.79
CA VAL A 64 13.67 -13.38 -7.34
C VAL A 64 12.90 -14.30 -6.39
N ASN A 65 12.77 -15.59 -6.69
CA ASN A 65 12.11 -16.55 -5.79
C ASN A 65 12.85 -16.74 -4.46
N ASP A 66 14.18 -16.54 -4.45
CA ASP A 66 15.01 -16.51 -3.23
C ASP A 66 14.68 -15.30 -2.34
N ILE A 67 14.08 -14.25 -2.91
CA ILE A 67 13.57 -13.09 -2.18
C ILE A 67 12.12 -13.42 -1.85
N ASP A 68 11.84 -13.80 -0.61
CA ASP A 68 10.46 -13.89 -0.16
C ASP A 68 9.86 -12.48 -0.14
N PHE A 69 9.26 -12.07 -1.27
CA PHE A 69 8.72 -10.74 -1.46
C PHE A 69 7.62 -10.44 -0.44
N SER A 70 6.82 -11.47 -0.10
CA SER A 70 5.71 -11.31 0.82
C SER A 70 6.24 -10.98 2.21
N ASP A 71 7.17 -11.77 2.72
CA ASP A 71 7.77 -11.54 4.05
C ASP A 71 8.57 -10.24 4.07
N ALA A 72 9.39 -10.00 3.05
CA ALA A 72 10.18 -8.77 2.95
C ALA A 72 9.31 -7.52 2.97
N LEU A 73 8.17 -7.52 2.28
CA LEU A 73 7.25 -6.38 2.27
C LEU A 73 6.41 -6.32 3.56
N LEU A 74 5.69 -7.39 3.91
CA LEU A 74 4.71 -7.38 5.00
C LEU A 74 5.35 -7.30 6.39
N GLU A 75 6.46 -7.99 6.62
CA GLU A 75 7.15 -7.98 7.91
C GLU A 75 8.25 -6.91 7.95
N GLY A 76 9.00 -6.75 6.85
CA GLY A 76 10.17 -5.87 6.83
C GLY A 76 9.89 -4.39 6.52
N MET A 77 9.01 -4.10 5.54
CA MET A 77 8.90 -2.77 4.95
C MET A 77 7.58 -2.06 5.28
N LEU A 78 6.47 -2.80 5.39
CA LEU A 78 5.12 -2.26 5.51
C LEU A 78 4.98 -1.37 6.74
N GLY A 79 5.45 -1.83 7.91
CA GLY A 79 5.43 -1.04 9.13
C GLY A 79 6.19 0.29 8.99
N LEU A 80 7.35 0.27 8.33
CA LEU A 80 8.14 1.47 8.09
C LEU A 80 7.49 2.41 7.08
N LEU A 81 6.98 1.89 5.97
CA LEU A 81 6.29 2.68 4.94
C LEU A 81 5.06 3.39 5.52
N LEU A 82 4.26 2.68 6.30
CA LEU A 82 3.07 3.24 6.92
C LEU A 82 3.42 4.24 8.03
N PHE A 83 4.43 3.94 8.85
CA PHE A 83 4.90 4.87 9.87
C PHE A 83 5.45 6.16 9.24
N ALA A 84 6.30 6.03 8.21
CA ALA A 84 6.87 7.18 7.50
C ALA A 84 5.79 7.99 6.79
N GLY A 85 4.87 7.33 6.08
CA GLY A 85 3.74 7.99 5.43
C GLY A 85 2.86 8.75 6.43
N ALA A 86 2.58 8.15 7.59
CA ALA A 86 1.82 8.78 8.67
C ALA A 86 2.54 9.99 9.28
N LEU A 87 3.86 9.93 9.47
CA LEU A 87 4.64 10.99 10.09
C LEU A 87 4.57 12.31 9.30
N HIS A 88 4.50 12.24 7.98
CA HIS A 88 4.40 13.42 7.11
C HIS A 88 2.97 14.00 7.00
N VAL A 89 1.95 13.32 7.52
CA VAL A 89 0.56 13.79 7.46
C VAL A 89 0.29 14.81 8.56
N LYS A 90 -0.14 16.02 8.16
CA LYS A 90 -0.53 17.07 9.10
C LYS A 90 -1.87 16.74 9.75
N LEU A 91 -1.85 16.35 11.02
CA LEU A 91 -3.05 15.95 11.77
C LEU A 91 -4.14 17.03 11.81
N ALA A 92 -3.76 18.31 11.84
CA ALA A 92 -4.72 19.42 11.78
C ALA A 92 -5.50 19.46 10.46
N ASP A 93 -4.82 19.24 9.32
CA ASP A 93 -5.45 19.18 8.01
C ASP A 93 -6.31 17.90 7.88
N LEU A 94 -5.79 16.76 8.37
CA LEU A 94 -6.51 15.49 8.41
C LEU A 94 -7.78 15.59 9.26
N LYS A 95 -7.72 16.24 10.43
CA LYS A 95 -8.88 16.51 11.29
C LYS A 95 -9.90 17.43 10.62
N ALA A 96 -9.53 18.25 9.64
CA ALA A 96 -10.51 18.98 8.84
C ALA A 96 -11.23 18.06 7.82
N GLN A 97 -10.60 16.96 7.39
CA GLN A 97 -11.11 16.03 6.37
C GLN A 97 -11.47 14.64 6.90
N TRP A 98 -11.52 14.45 8.22
CA TRP A 98 -11.65 13.14 8.84
C TRP A 98 -12.91 12.37 8.44
N ILE A 99 -14.06 13.05 8.28
CA ILE A 99 -15.33 12.39 7.91
C ILE A 99 -15.23 11.76 6.51
N PRO A 100 -14.86 12.50 5.44
CA PRO A 100 -14.61 11.88 4.13
C PRO A 100 -13.61 10.73 4.18
N VAL A 101 -12.46 10.94 4.85
CA VAL A 101 -11.39 9.93 4.94
C VAL A 101 -11.90 8.66 5.62
N ALA A 102 -12.56 8.78 6.77
CA ALA A 102 -13.09 7.64 7.51
C ALA A 102 -14.16 6.88 6.71
N LEU A 103 -15.07 7.58 6.01
CA LEU A 103 -16.08 6.90 5.19
C LEU A 103 -15.46 6.16 4.00
N MET A 104 -14.43 6.71 3.36
CA MET A 104 -13.74 6.02 2.27
C MET A 104 -12.93 4.83 2.78
N ALA A 105 -12.23 4.98 3.90
CA ALA A 105 -11.45 3.92 4.54
C ALA A 105 -12.31 2.84 5.21
N THR A 106 -13.64 2.97 5.26
CA THR A 106 -14.55 1.95 5.82
C THR A 106 -15.54 1.48 4.75
N ILE A 107 -16.54 2.30 4.45
CA ILE A 107 -17.58 2.01 3.45
C ILE A 107 -16.94 1.86 2.06
N GLY A 108 -15.97 2.70 1.70
CA GLY A 108 -15.29 2.60 0.42
C GLY A 108 -14.58 1.26 0.23
N ILE A 109 -13.85 0.78 1.25
CA ILE A 109 -13.17 -0.52 1.23
C ILE A 109 -14.19 -1.66 1.15
N GLY A 110 -15.24 -1.62 1.98
CA GLY A 110 -16.28 -2.65 1.97
C GLY A 110 -16.99 -2.74 0.62
N LEU A 111 -17.33 -1.60 0.02
CA LEU A 111 -17.92 -1.53 -1.32
C LEU A 111 -16.95 -2.03 -2.39
N SER A 112 -15.68 -1.60 -2.34
CA SER A 112 -14.67 -2.01 -3.31
C SER A 112 -14.46 -3.53 -3.26
N THR A 113 -14.28 -4.06 -2.05
CA THR A 113 -14.11 -5.50 -1.78
C THR A 113 -15.29 -6.31 -2.30
N THR A 114 -16.52 -5.85 -2.01
CA THR A 114 -17.75 -6.51 -2.46
C THR A 114 -17.87 -6.47 -3.98
N ILE A 115 -17.71 -5.31 -4.61
CA ILE A 115 -17.87 -5.15 -6.06
C ILE A 115 -16.83 -5.98 -6.80
N VAL A 116 -15.56 -5.91 -6.39
CA VAL A 116 -14.49 -6.70 -7.00
C VAL A 116 -14.70 -8.19 -6.75
N GLY A 117 -15.06 -8.60 -5.53
CA GLY A 117 -15.24 -10.02 -5.23
C GLY A 117 -16.41 -10.66 -5.97
N PHE A 118 -17.59 -10.04 -5.93
CA PHE A 118 -18.74 -10.56 -6.69
C PHE A 118 -18.50 -10.50 -8.20
N GLY A 119 -17.93 -9.40 -8.71
CA GLY A 119 -17.64 -9.27 -10.14
C GLY A 119 -16.60 -10.28 -10.62
N PHE A 120 -15.53 -10.51 -9.84
CA PHE A 120 -14.46 -11.42 -10.22
C PHE A 120 -14.90 -12.89 -10.12
N SER A 121 -15.68 -13.25 -9.10
CA SER A 121 -16.34 -14.56 -9.00
C SER A 121 -17.24 -14.82 -10.22
N TRP A 122 -18.02 -13.83 -10.65
CA TRP A 122 -18.87 -13.95 -11.83
C TRP A 122 -18.08 -14.16 -13.13
N ILE A 123 -16.95 -13.46 -13.30
CA ILE A 123 -16.12 -13.54 -14.50
C ILE A 123 -15.35 -14.86 -14.59
N THR A 124 -14.87 -15.35 -13.45
CA THR A 124 -13.89 -16.46 -13.40
C THR A 124 -14.48 -17.78 -12.93
N GLY A 125 -15.67 -17.78 -12.34
CA GLY A 125 -16.26 -18.94 -11.68
C GLY A 125 -15.64 -19.26 -10.32
N MET A 126 -14.74 -18.42 -9.83
CA MET A 126 -14.06 -18.59 -8.53
C MET A 126 -15.07 -18.59 -7.38
N PRO A 127 -14.87 -19.42 -6.33
CA PRO A 127 -15.66 -19.37 -5.11
C PRO A 127 -15.73 -17.94 -4.54
N LEU A 128 -16.94 -17.50 -4.17
CA LEU A 128 -17.18 -16.12 -3.76
C LEU A 128 -16.26 -15.66 -2.64
N MET A 129 -15.96 -16.53 -1.65
CA MET A 129 -15.09 -16.17 -0.53
C MET A 129 -13.66 -15.87 -0.98
N ILE A 130 -13.09 -16.68 -1.88
CA ILE A 130 -11.76 -16.45 -2.45
C ILE A 130 -11.76 -15.18 -3.31
N ALA A 131 -12.84 -14.93 -4.04
CA ALA A 131 -12.97 -13.70 -4.83
C ALA A 131 -13.11 -12.46 -3.92
N LEU A 132 -13.76 -12.56 -2.77
CA LEU A 132 -13.82 -11.47 -1.77
C LEU A 132 -12.42 -11.20 -1.18
N VAL A 133 -11.60 -12.23 -0.96
CA VAL A 133 -10.18 -12.05 -0.60
C VAL A 133 -9.43 -11.27 -1.68
N PHE A 134 -9.66 -11.59 -2.97
CA PHE A 134 -9.13 -10.82 -4.10
C PHE A 134 -9.62 -9.37 -4.11
N GLY A 135 -10.90 -9.14 -3.79
CA GLY A 135 -11.45 -7.80 -3.64
C GLY A 135 -10.77 -6.99 -2.53
N ALA A 136 -10.48 -7.64 -1.40
CA ALA A 136 -9.83 -7.01 -0.26
C ALA A 136 -8.38 -6.64 -0.56
N LEU A 137 -7.60 -7.53 -1.17
CA LEU A 137 -6.19 -7.23 -1.50
C LEU A 137 -6.03 -6.17 -2.59
N ILE A 138 -7.00 -6.05 -3.53
CA ILE A 138 -6.99 -4.98 -4.53
C ILE A 138 -7.55 -3.66 -3.99
N SER A 139 -8.30 -3.64 -2.89
CA SER A 139 -8.92 -2.41 -2.38
C SER A 139 -7.91 -1.31 -1.94
N PRO A 140 -6.81 -1.63 -1.22
CA PRO A 140 -5.75 -0.69 -0.85
C PRO A 140 -5.24 0.19 -2.01
N THR A 141 -4.75 1.37 -1.68
CA THR A 141 -4.25 2.35 -2.65
C THR A 141 -3.02 3.07 -2.13
N ASP A 142 -2.01 3.21 -2.96
CA ASP A 142 -0.69 3.75 -2.61
C ASP A 142 -0.68 5.29 -2.67
N PRO A 143 -0.45 6.00 -1.55
CA PRO A 143 -0.38 7.46 -1.54
C PRO A 143 0.90 7.98 -2.18
N VAL A 144 2.00 7.24 -2.09
CA VAL A 144 3.35 7.70 -2.46
C VAL A 144 3.44 7.86 -3.97
N ALA A 145 2.97 6.86 -4.71
CA ALA A 145 2.92 6.91 -6.17
C ALA A 145 2.11 8.12 -6.67
N VAL A 146 0.98 8.39 -6.02
CA VAL A 146 0.04 9.43 -6.43
C VAL A 146 0.58 10.81 -6.10
N LEU A 147 1.01 11.02 -4.86
CA LEU A 147 1.48 12.31 -4.40
C LEU A 147 2.80 12.69 -5.06
N GLY A 148 3.67 11.72 -5.37
CA GLY A 148 4.89 11.94 -6.14
C GLY A 148 4.61 12.56 -7.51
N VAL A 149 3.59 12.06 -8.22
CA VAL A 149 3.18 12.60 -9.53
C VAL A 149 2.41 13.91 -9.37
N LEU A 150 1.53 14.00 -8.38
CA LEU A 150 0.60 15.13 -8.24
C LEU A 150 1.23 16.38 -7.63
N ARG A 151 2.40 16.28 -6.99
CA ARG A 151 3.17 17.44 -6.50
C ARG A 151 3.42 18.48 -7.59
N GLU A 152 3.57 18.06 -8.85
CA GLU A 152 3.77 18.97 -9.99
C GLU A 152 2.48 19.63 -10.48
N ALA A 153 1.31 19.06 -10.14
CA ALA A 153 0.01 19.52 -10.62
C ALA A 153 -0.63 20.64 -9.76
N ASN A 154 0.07 21.10 -8.71
CA ASN A 154 -0.35 22.15 -7.76
C ASN A 154 -1.81 22.02 -7.32
N LEU A 155 -2.13 20.87 -6.72
CA LEU A 155 -3.49 20.57 -6.29
C LEU A 155 -3.90 21.37 -5.06
N ARG A 156 -5.22 21.53 -4.87
CA ARG A 156 -5.76 22.06 -3.62
C ARG A 156 -5.29 21.18 -2.47
N LYS A 157 -4.69 21.78 -1.44
CA LYS A 157 -4.22 21.10 -0.22
C LYS A 157 -5.25 20.17 0.42
N SER A 158 -6.54 20.53 0.33
CA SER A 158 -7.64 19.68 0.84
C SER A 158 -7.81 18.36 0.07
N LEU A 159 -7.47 18.31 -1.21
CA LEU A 159 -7.51 17.11 -2.04
C LEU A 159 -6.30 16.23 -1.77
N GLU A 160 -5.11 16.83 -1.67
CA GLU A 160 -3.89 16.11 -1.26
C GLU A 160 -4.06 15.45 0.10
N THR A 161 -4.64 16.17 1.08
CA THR A 161 -4.91 15.63 2.42
C THR A 161 -5.91 14.47 2.37
N LYS A 162 -6.93 14.54 1.50
CA LYS A 162 -7.89 13.45 1.34
C LYS A 162 -7.26 12.21 0.71
N ILE A 163 -6.41 12.39 -0.31
CA ILE A 163 -5.69 11.29 -0.97
C ILE A 163 -4.72 10.65 0.03
N ALA A 164 -3.87 11.45 0.67
CA ALA A 164 -2.91 10.97 1.66
C ALA A 164 -3.60 10.25 2.83
N GLY A 165 -4.64 10.86 3.39
CA GLY A 165 -5.38 10.28 4.51
C GLY A 165 -6.13 9.00 4.13
N GLU A 166 -6.82 8.99 2.98
CA GLU A 166 -7.56 7.80 2.54
C GLU A 166 -6.63 6.61 2.31
N SER A 167 -5.57 6.78 1.52
CA SER A 167 -4.57 5.74 1.30
C SER A 167 -3.93 5.23 2.60
N LEU A 168 -3.53 6.13 3.51
CA LEU A 168 -2.87 5.75 4.76
C LEU A 168 -3.72 4.83 5.64
N PHE A 169 -5.02 5.12 5.77
CA PHE A 169 -5.92 4.25 6.53
C PHE A 169 -6.39 3.05 5.69
N ASN A 170 -6.48 3.17 4.37
CA ASN A 170 -6.89 2.09 3.48
C ASN A 170 -5.90 0.93 3.48
N ASP A 171 -4.60 1.19 3.55
CA ASP A 171 -3.59 0.14 3.64
C ASP A 171 -3.74 -0.67 4.94
N GLY A 172 -3.94 0.01 6.08
CA GLY A 172 -4.13 -0.64 7.37
C GLY A 172 -5.46 -1.40 7.47
N VAL A 173 -6.57 -0.78 7.07
CA VAL A 173 -7.91 -1.42 7.14
C VAL A 173 -8.04 -2.53 6.09
N GLY A 174 -7.53 -2.32 4.88
CA GLY A 174 -7.55 -3.32 3.82
C GLY A 174 -6.74 -4.56 4.17
N TYR A 175 -5.62 -4.40 4.87
CA TYR A 175 -4.85 -5.53 5.42
C TYR A 175 -5.66 -6.34 6.43
N VAL A 176 -6.36 -5.70 7.38
CA VAL A 176 -7.23 -6.39 8.34
C VAL A 176 -8.40 -7.11 7.64
N VAL A 177 -9.06 -6.45 6.68
CA VAL A 177 -10.14 -7.08 5.89
C VAL A 177 -9.62 -8.29 5.12
N PHE A 178 -8.41 -8.21 4.56
CA PHE A 178 -7.76 -9.33 3.90
C PHE A 178 -7.51 -10.49 4.88
N LEU A 179 -6.93 -10.25 6.05
CA LEU A 179 -6.66 -11.30 7.05
C LEU A 179 -7.94 -11.99 7.51
N VAL A 180 -8.99 -11.24 7.80
CA VAL A 180 -10.28 -11.79 8.21
C VAL A 180 -10.86 -12.67 7.09
N LEU A 181 -10.89 -12.18 5.85
CA LEU A 181 -11.45 -12.93 4.73
C LEU A 181 -10.59 -14.14 4.35
N SER A 182 -9.26 -14.04 4.41
CA SER A 182 -8.36 -15.16 4.10
C SER A 182 -8.47 -16.25 5.17
N GLY A 183 -8.55 -15.87 6.45
CA GLY A 183 -8.80 -16.77 7.56
C GLY A 183 -10.09 -17.56 7.37
N ILE A 184 -11.17 -16.91 6.93
CA ILE A 184 -12.45 -17.58 6.63
C ILE A 184 -12.35 -18.43 5.36
N ALA A 185 -11.75 -17.92 4.28
CA ALA A 185 -11.66 -18.60 2.99
C ALA A 185 -10.84 -19.89 3.04
N PHE A 186 -9.78 -19.89 3.86
CA PHE A 186 -8.76 -20.95 3.89
C PHE A 186 -8.64 -21.65 5.25
N ALA A 187 -9.62 -21.50 6.15
CA ALA A 187 -9.64 -22.12 7.48
C ALA A 187 -9.32 -23.63 7.47
N GLY A 188 -9.70 -24.35 6.41
CA GLY A 188 -9.45 -25.80 6.25
C GLY A 188 -8.08 -26.19 5.70
N MET A 189 -7.25 -25.24 5.26
CA MET A 189 -5.95 -25.49 4.62
C MET A 189 -4.74 -25.22 5.52
N GLY A 190 -4.95 -25.07 6.84
CA GLY A 190 -3.85 -24.89 7.78
C GLY A 190 -3.03 -23.64 7.47
N HIS A 191 -3.69 -22.49 7.29
CA HIS A 191 -3.01 -21.21 7.43
C HIS A 191 -2.37 -21.21 8.82
N GLY A 192 -1.05 -21.38 8.85
CA GLY A 192 -0.30 -21.56 10.08
C GLY A 192 -0.52 -20.38 11.00
N ASP A 193 -0.99 -20.67 12.23
CA ASP A 193 -0.72 -19.98 13.49
C ASP A 193 -0.49 -18.46 13.48
N ALA A 194 -1.19 -17.72 12.62
CA ALA A 194 -1.28 -16.27 12.69
C ALA A 194 -2.75 -15.93 12.95
N HIS A 195 -3.07 -15.77 14.23
CA HIS A 195 -4.35 -15.27 14.77
C HIS A 195 -5.46 -16.32 14.87
N GLY A 196 -5.44 -17.05 15.99
CA GLY A 196 -6.58 -17.67 16.68
C GLY A 196 -7.75 -18.17 15.83
N ALA A 197 -7.71 -19.45 15.49
CA ALA A 197 -8.88 -20.18 15.03
C ALA A 197 -10.00 -20.10 16.09
N VAL A 198 -11.11 -19.45 15.76
CA VAL A 198 -12.35 -19.51 16.55
C VAL A 198 -13.30 -20.50 15.86
N ASP A 199 -13.84 -21.41 16.68
CA ASP A 199 -14.63 -22.58 16.30
C ASP A 199 -15.97 -22.22 15.65
N HIS A 200 -16.44 -23.09 14.75
CA HIS A 200 -17.40 -22.79 13.69
C HIS A 200 -18.90 -22.91 14.09
N GLY A 201 -19.72 -21.92 13.67
CA GLY A 201 -21.14 -22.12 13.34
C GLY A 201 -22.06 -20.92 13.57
N ALA A 202 -22.77 -20.46 12.52
CA ALA A 202 -23.84 -19.42 12.49
C ALA A 202 -23.50 -18.01 13.07
N SER A 203 -22.42 -17.88 13.84
CA SER A 203 -21.82 -16.67 14.40
C SER A 203 -20.71 -16.08 13.54
N GLU A 204 -20.44 -16.63 12.35
CA GLU A 204 -19.27 -16.28 11.52
C GLU A 204 -19.12 -14.78 11.22
N LEU A 205 -20.24 -14.07 11.02
CA LEU A 205 -20.23 -12.62 10.78
C LEU A 205 -19.99 -11.82 12.06
N ASP A 206 -20.52 -12.28 13.19
CA ASP A 206 -20.34 -11.63 14.49
C ASP A 206 -18.92 -11.84 15.00
N ASP A 207 -18.36 -13.04 14.81
CA ASP A 207 -16.98 -13.38 15.16
C ASP A 207 -15.98 -12.65 14.26
N ALA A 208 -16.23 -12.57 12.95
CA ALA A 208 -15.42 -11.78 12.03
C ALA A 208 -15.47 -10.27 12.36
N ALA A 209 -16.65 -9.75 12.72
CA ALA A 209 -16.79 -8.36 13.15
C ALA A 209 -16.06 -8.11 14.48
N LEU A 210 -16.13 -9.05 15.43
CA LEU A 210 -15.40 -8.97 16.70
C LEU A 210 -13.89 -8.97 16.47
N LEU A 211 -13.39 -9.87 15.62
CA LEU A 211 -11.98 -9.97 15.25
C LEU A 211 -11.50 -8.68 14.57
N PHE A 212 -12.26 -8.17 13.60
CA PHE A 212 -11.96 -6.90 12.95
C PHE A 212 -11.87 -5.74 13.95
N VAL A 213 -12.84 -5.65 14.88
CA VAL A 213 -12.83 -4.60 15.92
C VAL A 213 -11.64 -4.78 16.85
N GLN A 214 -11.34 -6.00 17.28
CA GLN A 214 -10.19 -6.30 18.13
C GLN A 214 -8.87 -5.90 17.46
N GLU A 215 -8.66 -6.29 16.19
CA GLU A 215 -7.44 -5.97 15.47
C GLU A 215 -7.30 -4.48 15.19
N ALA A 216 -8.35 -3.84 14.69
CA ALA A 216 -8.32 -2.43 14.31
C ALA A 216 -8.22 -1.51 15.53
N VAL A 217 -9.06 -1.72 16.55
CA VAL A 217 -9.05 -0.90 17.76
C VAL A 217 -7.84 -1.23 18.61
N GLY A 218 -7.47 -2.51 18.73
CA GLY A 218 -6.27 -2.93 19.46
C GLY A 218 -5.00 -2.31 18.88
N GLY A 219 -4.84 -2.36 17.56
CA GLY A 219 -3.72 -1.73 16.86
C GLY A 219 -3.69 -0.21 17.06
N ALA A 220 -4.84 0.45 16.92
CA ALA A 220 -4.95 1.89 17.13
C ALA A 220 -4.61 2.32 18.56
N VAL A 221 -5.15 1.62 19.56
CA VAL A 221 -4.87 1.90 20.98
C VAL A 221 -3.38 1.68 21.28
N LEU A 222 -2.81 0.56 20.83
CA LEU A 222 -1.40 0.26 21.03
C LEU A 222 -0.51 1.33 20.39
N GLY A 223 -0.80 1.73 19.15
CA GLY A 223 -0.03 2.77 18.44
C GLY A 223 -0.08 4.12 19.14
N LEU A 224 -1.25 4.51 19.64
CA LEU A 224 -1.42 5.75 20.41
C LEU A 224 -0.69 5.69 21.76
N VAL A 225 -0.75 4.56 22.47
CA VAL A 225 -0.07 4.38 23.76
C VAL A 225 1.45 4.39 23.57
N LEU A 226 1.98 3.58 22.66
CA LEU A 226 3.42 3.52 22.40
C LEU A 226 3.94 4.85 21.85
N GLY A 227 3.22 5.45 20.90
CA GLY A 227 3.54 6.78 20.38
C GLY A 227 3.58 7.85 21.48
N TRP A 228 2.61 7.82 22.40
CA TRP A 228 2.58 8.75 23.54
C TRP A 228 3.74 8.53 24.51
N ILE A 229 4.07 7.27 24.82
CA ILE A 229 5.21 6.91 25.68
C ILE A 229 6.51 7.42 25.03
N THR A 230 6.75 7.09 23.76
CA THR A 230 7.93 7.52 23.01
C THR A 230 8.02 9.05 22.97
N PHE A 231 6.91 9.73 22.67
CA PHE A 231 6.86 11.19 22.73
C PHE A 231 7.23 11.73 24.12
N ARG A 232 6.73 11.12 25.20
CA ARG A 232 7.00 11.57 26.58
C ARG A 232 8.47 11.45 26.97
N VAL A 233 9.15 10.44 26.43
CA VAL A 233 10.60 10.22 26.58
C VAL A 233 11.37 11.23 25.74
N MET A 234 11.02 11.41 24.46
CA MET A 234 11.67 12.37 23.55
C MET A 234 11.64 13.80 24.12
N ARG A 235 10.56 14.21 24.77
CA ARG A 235 10.47 15.54 25.45
C ARG A 235 11.55 15.80 26.51
N GLN A 236 12.24 14.76 26.98
CA GLN A 236 13.27 14.86 28.02
C GLN A 236 14.68 14.76 27.42
N ILE A 237 14.77 14.60 26.10
CA ILE A 237 16.00 14.40 25.34
C ILE A 237 16.13 15.60 24.39
N ASP A 238 17.37 16.06 24.19
CA ASP A 238 17.70 17.07 23.18
C ASP A 238 18.95 16.56 22.43
N ASP A 239 18.77 15.42 21.76
CA ASP A 239 19.81 14.68 21.04
C ASP A 239 19.20 13.99 19.82
N TYR A 240 19.37 14.61 18.65
CA TYR A 240 18.71 14.19 17.41
C TYR A 240 18.97 12.74 16.99
N PRO A 241 20.18 12.14 17.13
CA PRO A 241 20.40 10.74 16.78
C PRO A 241 19.61 9.80 17.68
N LEU A 242 19.52 10.09 18.98
CA LEU A 242 18.76 9.29 19.93
C LEU A 242 17.25 9.39 19.66
N GLU A 243 16.76 10.58 19.33
CA GLU A 243 15.36 10.77 18.94
C GLU A 243 15.00 10.03 17.64
N VAL A 244 15.86 10.08 16.61
CA VAL A 244 15.71 9.24 15.41
C VAL A 244 15.67 7.75 15.80
N LEU A 245 16.60 7.30 16.64
CA LEU A 245 16.66 5.90 17.09
C LEU A 245 15.38 5.48 17.84
N LEU A 246 14.81 6.35 18.66
CA LEU A 246 13.54 6.09 19.36
C LEU A 246 12.37 5.95 18.38
N THR A 247 12.31 6.77 17.34
CA THR A 247 11.27 6.63 16.30
C THR A 247 11.43 5.34 15.49
N LEU A 248 12.67 4.95 15.18
CA LEU A 248 13.00 3.66 14.56
C LEU A 248 12.60 2.48 15.44
N GLY A 249 12.93 2.56 16.74
CA GLY A 249 12.55 1.56 17.74
C GLY A 249 11.04 1.45 17.92
N LEU A 250 10.31 2.56 17.82
CA LEU A 250 8.84 2.56 17.82
C LEU A 250 8.28 1.89 16.55
N ALA A 251 8.84 2.19 15.38
CA ALA A 251 8.37 1.62 14.12
C ALA A 251 8.62 0.11 14.02
N PHE A 252 9.82 -0.37 14.35
CA PHE A 252 10.13 -1.80 14.35
C PHE A 252 9.58 -2.52 15.59
N GLY A 253 9.95 -2.06 16.77
CA GLY A 253 9.60 -2.73 18.02
C GLY A 253 8.11 -2.65 18.35
N GLY A 254 7.44 -1.56 17.96
CA GLY A 254 5.99 -1.46 18.07
C GLY A 254 5.28 -2.42 17.12
N TYR A 255 5.82 -2.62 15.91
CA TYR A 255 5.24 -3.50 14.89
C TYR A 255 5.31 -4.96 15.34
N GLU A 256 6.49 -5.41 15.76
CA GLU A 256 6.68 -6.75 16.32
C GLU A 256 5.83 -6.99 17.57
N LEU A 257 5.70 -5.97 18.44
CA LEU A 257 4.84 -6.07 19.61
C LEU A 257 3.36 -6.19 19.22
N ALA A 258 2.91 -5.49 18.19
CA ALA A 258 1.53 -5.59 17.69
C ALA A 258 1.25 -6.99 17.14
N VAL A 259 2.17 -7.55 16.36
CA VAL A 259 2.08 -8.93 15.87
C VAL A 259 2.00 -9.91 17.04
N ALA A 260 2.89 -9.79 18.03
CA ALA A 260 2.91 -10.64 19.22
C ALA A 260 1.65 -10.54 20.10
N LEU A 261 0.98 -9.38 20.10
CA LEU A 261 -0.27 -9.15 20.81
C LEU A 261 -1.51 -9.50 19.99
N HIS A 262 -1.34 -10.02 18.78
CA HIS A 262 -2.42 -10.32 17.85
C HIS A 262 -3.35 -9.13 17.58
N VAL A 263 -2.75 -7.96 17.34
CA VAL A 263 -3.45 -6.74 16.92
C VAL A 263 -2.86 -6.20 15.62
N SER A 264 -3.57 -5.31 14.93
CA SER A 264 -3.13 -4.82 13.61
C SER A 264 -1.84 -3.99 13.72
N ALA A 265 -0.72 -4.57 13.29
CA ALA A 265 0.58 -3.92 13.23
C ALA A 265 0.62 -2.73 12.23
N PRO A 266 0.00 -2.83 11.02
CA PRO A 266 -0.17 -1.67 10.14
C PRO A 266 -0.91 -0.49 10.78
N ILE A 267 -2.04 -0.73 11.46
CA ILE A 267 -2.82 0.34 12.11
C ILE A 267 -2.05 0.93 13.29
N MET A 268 -1.34 0.10 14.05
CA MET A 268 -0.42 0.55 15.11
C MET A 268 0.61 1.53 14.54
N ALA A 269 1.28 1.18 13.43
CA ALA A 269 2.31 2.01 12.80
C ALA A 269 1.74 3.36 12.32
N VAL A 270 0.55 3.35 11.70
CA VAL A 270 -0.16 4.57 11.28
C VAL A 270 -0.48 5.46 12.47
N CYS A 271 -1.10 4.92 13.53
CA CYS A 271 -1.48 5.70 14.71
C CYS A 271 -0.26 6.25 15.47
N ALA A 272 0.80 5.46 15.59
CA ALA A 272 2.06 5.87 16.19
C ALA A 272 2.74 6.99 15.37
N GLY A 273 2.83 6.82 14.04
CA GLY A 273 3.41 7.80 13.12
C GLY A 273 2.65 9.12 13.11
N LEU A 274 1.30 9.09 13.08
CA LEU A 274 0.46 10.30 13.15
C LEU A 274 0.67 11.06 14.46
N LEU A 275 0.82 10.35 15.59
CA LEU A 275 1.04 10.96 16.90
C LEU A 275 2.40 11.64 16.98
N ILE A 276 3.48 10.94 16.58
CA ILE A 276 4.84 11.49 16.56
C ILE A 276 4.92 12.68 15.58
N GLY A 277 4.34 12.54 14.40
CA GLY A 277 4.30 13.57 13.35
C GLY A 277 3.64 14.88 13.78
N ASP A 278 2.57 14.84 14.59
CA ASP A 278 1.88 16.06 15.05
C ASP A 278 2.36 16.58 16.42
N ILE A 279 2.46 15.70 17.41
CA ILE A 279 2.72 16.10 18.80
C ILE A 279 4.23 16.30 19.04
N GLY A 280 5.07 15.42 18.46
CA GLY A 280 6.53 15.53 18.49
C GLY A 280 6.99 16.87 17.92
N THR A 281 6.48 17.23 16.75
CA THR A 281 6.87 18.44 16.03
C THR A 281 6.39 19.77 16.64
N LYS A 282 5.34 19.78 17.47
CA LYS A 282 4.79 21.01 18.06
C LYS A 282 5.21 21.27 19.51
N HIS A 283 5.50 20.23 20.30
CA HIS A 283 5.63 20.39 21.75
C HIS A 283 6.79 19.61 22.39
N GLY A 284 7.58 18.86 21.62
CA GLY A 284 8.60 17.97 22.20
C GLY A 284 9.99 18.00 21.60
N MET A 285 10.19 18.58 20.42
CA MET A 285 11.48 18.56 19.71
C MET A 285 11.98 19.98 19.47
N SER A 286 13.30 20.17 19.51
CA SER A 286 13.93 21.39 18.98
C SER A 286 13.72 21.47 17.46
N GLU A 287 13.82 22.67 16.87
CA GLU A 287 13.63 22.83 15.41
C GLU A 287 14.63 21.99 14.61
N GLN A 288 15.88 21.91 15.10
CA GLN A 288 16.94 21.12 14.49
C GLN A 288 16.61 19.62 14.53
N THR A 289 16.20 19.08 15.68
CA THR A 289 15.87 17.66 15.78
C THR A 289 14.68 17.28 14.90
N ARG A 290 13.67 18.17 14.82
CA ARG A 290 12.53 17.99 13.92
C ARG A 290 12.98 17.89 12.45
N GLU A 291 13.89 18.74 12.00
CA GLU A 291 14.40 18.71 10.63
C GLU A 291 15.14 17.40 10.34
N TYR A 292 15.97 16.91 11.27
CA TYR A 292 16.66 15.64 11.10
C TYR A 292 15.73 14.43 11.07
N VAL A 293 14.72 14.38 11.95
CA VAL A 293 13.74 13.28 11.97
C VAL A 293 12.90 13.29 10.69
N ASP A 294 12.42 14.45 10.24
CA ASP A 294 11.67 14.59 8.99
C ASP A 294 12.53 14.18 7.78
N ALA A 295 13.77 14.69 7.69
CA ALA A 295 14.68 14.35 6.60
C ALA A 295 15.05 12.85 6.59
N PHE A 296 15.30 12.26 7.76
CA PHE A 296 15.61 10.84 7.88
C PHE A 296 14.44 9.98 7.39
N TRP A 297 13.23 10.21 7.91
CA TRP A 297 12.06 9.42 7.54
C TRP A 297 11.65 9.63 6.09
N LYS A 298 11.83 10.83 5.54
CA LYS A 298 11.64 11.08 4.11
C LYS A 298 12.61 10.26 3.25
N LEU A 299 13.88 10.19 3.61
CA LEU A 299 14.87 9.39 2.89
C LEU A 299 14.57 7.89 3.01
N VAL A 300 14.19 7.42 4.21
CA VAL A 300 13.79 6.02 4.42
C VAL A 300 12.56 5.68 3.56
N ASP A 301 11.53 6.52 3.57
CA ASP A 301 10.34 6.34 2.73
C ASP A 301 10.71 6.28 1.23
N GLU A 302 11.54 7.22 0.75
CA GLU A 302 11.98 7.23 -0.66
C GLU A 302 12.78 5.96 -1.03
N ILE A 303 13.66 5.48 -0.15
CA ILE A 303 14.45 4.26 -0.38
C ILE A 303 13.57 3.01 -0.36
N LEU A 304 12.68 2.87 0.62
CA LEU A 304 11.79 1.72 0.74
C LEU A 304 10.84 1.65 -0.45
N ASN A 305 10.29 2.78 -0.90
CA ASN A 305 9.48 2.79 -2.11
C ASN A 305 10.32 2.45 -3.34
N ALA A 306 11.53 2.99 -3.49
CA ALA A 306 12.41 2.62 -4.61
C ALA A 306 12.64 1.09 -4.67
N VAL A 307 12.90 0.46 -3.52
CA VAL A 307 13.04 -1.00 -3.41
C VAL A 307 11.71 -1.72 -3.71
N LEU A 308 10.59 -1.22 -3.20
CA LEU A 308 9.26 -1.80 -3.44
C LEU A 308 8.94 -1.84 -4.95
N PHE A 309 9.07 -0.70 -5.64
CA PHE A 309 8.77 -0.61 -7.07
C PHE A 309 9.76 -1.40 -7.94
N LEU A 310 11.02 -1.49 -7.51
CA LEU A 310 12.01 -2.39 -8.12
C LEU A 310 11.56 -3.85 -8.01
N LEU A 311 11.21 -4.30 -6.81
CA LEU A 311 10.78 -5.66 -6.54
C LEU A 311 9.52 -6.02 -7.35
N ILE A 312 8.52 -5.13 -7.40
CA ILE A 312 7.33 -5.31 -8.28
C ILE A 312 7.75 -5.49 -9.75
N GLY A 313 8.75 -4.75 -10.22
CA GLY A 313 9.24 -4.88 -11.59
C GLY A 313 9.98 -6.18 -11.89
N PHE A 314 10.60 -6.78 -10.88
CA PHE A 314 11.22 -8.11 -10.98
C PHE A 314 10.23 -9.26 -10.75
N GLU A 315 9.10 -9.01 -10.11
CA GLU A 315 8.07 -10.02 -9.87
C GLU A 315 7.47 -10.60 -11.17
N VAL A 316 7.65 -9.93 -12.33
CA VAL A 316 7.35 -10.50 -13.66
C VAL A 316 7.93 -11.90 -13.84
N PHE A 317 9.12 -12.17 -13.28
CA PHE A 317 9.76 -13.47 -13.41
C PHE A 317 9.02 -14.56 -12.62
N ALA A 318 8.45 -14.24 -11.46
CA ALA A 318 7.75 -15.21 -10.62
C ALA A 318 6.33 -15.51 -11.16
N VAL A 319 5.66 -14.53 -11.78
CA VAL A 319 4.29 -14.69 -12.30
C VAL A 319 4.27 -15.53 -13.57
N ALA A 320 3.53 -16.65 -13.55
CA ALA A 320 3.22 -17.41 -14.76
C ALA A 320 2.10 -16.71 -15.52
N PHE A 321 2.43 -16.08 -16.65
CA PHE A 321 1.43 -15.49 -17.54
C PHE A 321 0.82 -16.58 -18.42
N ASP A 322 -0.30 -17.16 -17.95
CA ASP A 322 -1.13 -17.98 -18.81
C ASP A 322 -2.07 -17.09 -19.65
N MET A 323 -2.24 -17.44 -20.93
CA MET A 323 -3.10 -16.69 -21.85
C MET A 323 -4.56 -16.74 -21.41
N GLU A 324 -4.96 -17.80 -20.72
CA GLU A 324 -6.31 -17.95 -20.15
C GLU A 324 -6.58 -16.92 -19.04
N TYR A 325 -5.57 -16.59 -18.23
CA TYR A 325 -5.70 -15.64 -17.11
C TYR A 325 -5.60 -14.18 -17.54
N LEU A 326 -5.02 -13.91 -18.71
CA LEU A 326 -4.80 -12.56 -19.22
C LEU A 326 -6.12 -11.83 -19.49
N VAL A 327 -7.13 -12.53 -20.02
CA VAL A 327 -8.47 -11.97 -20.24
C VAL A 327 -9.10 -11.56 -18.91
N SER A 328 -9.05 -12.43 -17.91
CA SER A 328 -9.58 -12.14 -16.57
C SER A 328 -8.84 -11.00 -15.88
N GLY A 329 -7.51 -10.90 -16.05
CA GLY A 329 -6.72 -9.78 -15.55
C GLY A 329 -7.08 -8.44 -16.20
N VAL A 330 -7.31 -8.40 -17.52
CA VAL A 330 -7.76 -7.19 -18.21
C VAL A 330 -9.17 -6.78 -17.75
N LEU A 331 -10.08 -7.74 -17.58
CA LEU A 331 -11.40 -7.46 -17.03
C LEU A 331 -11.35 -6.98 -15.57
N ALA A 332 -10.38 -7.47 -14.79
CA ALA A 332 -10.15 -7.02 -13.42
C ALA A 332 -9.76 -5.53 -13.36
N ILE A 333 -9.09 -4.97 -14.38
CA ILE A 333 -8.84 -3.52 -14.46
C ILE A 333 -10.15 -2.74 -14.49
N GLY A 334 -11.07 -3.12 -15.40
CA GLY A 334 -12.37 -2.46 -15.51
C GLY A 334 -13.18 -2.56 -14.22
N LEU A 335 -13.14 -3.74 -13.60
CA LEU A 335 -13.81 -3.99 -12.33
C LEU A 335 -13.21 -3.18 -11.18
N ALA A 336 -11.88 -3.10 -11.08
CA ALA A 336 -11.18 -2.33 -10.05
C ALA A 336 -11.45 -0.82 -10.20
N LEU A 337 -11.47 -0.29 -11.44
CA LEU A 337 -11.80 1.11 -11.70
C LEU A 337 -13.27 1.42 -11.36
N PHE A 338 -14.19 0.51 -11.71
CA PHE A 338 -15.60 0.66 -11.37
C PHE A 338 -15.83 0.60 -9.85
N ALA A 339 -15.24 -0.38 -9.18
CA ALA A 339 -15.25 -0.50 -7.73
C ALA A 339 -14.71 0.76 -7.06
N ARG A 340 -13.58 1.30 -7.56
CA ARG A 340 -13.01 2.55 -7.06
C ARG A 340 -13.93 3.74 -7.26
N LEU A 341 -14.57 3.86 -8.42
CA LEU A 341 -15.53 4.92 -8.70
C LEU A 341 -16.68 4.90 -7.69
N VAL A 342 -17.23 3.72 -7.41
CA VAL A 342 -18.32 3.56 -6.43
C VAL A 342 -17.82 3.83 -5.01
N ALA A 343 -16.66 3.29 -4.63
CA ALA A 343 -16.03 3.48 -3.32
C ALA A 343 -15.76 4.96 -2.98
N VAL A 344 -15.48 5.79 -4.00
CA VAL A 344 -15.28 7.23 -3.84
C VAL A 344 -16.60 8.01 -3.97
N ALA A 345 -17.43 7.69 -4.97
CA ALA A 345 -18.65 8.43 -5.26
C ALA A 345 -19.68 8.28 -4.14
N VAL A 346 -19.86 7.09 -3.57
CA VAL A 346 -20.88 6.85 -2.54
C VAL A 346 -20.63 7.70 -1.28
N PRO A 347 -19.45 7.66 -0.63
CA PRO A 347 -19.15 8.54 0.50
C PRO A 347 -19.30 10.03 0.19
N ILE A 348 -18.85 10.47 -0.99
CA ILE A 348 -18.94 11.88 -1.39
C ILE A 348 -20.40 12.31 -1.61
N LEU A 349 -21.22 11.47 -2.25
CA LEU A 349 -22.63 11.76 -2.49
C LEU A 349 -23.44 11.79 -1.18
N ILE A 350 -23.13 10.89 -0.23
CA ILE A 350 -23.73 10.90 1.11
C ILE A 350 -23.42 12.21 1.84
N LEU A 351 -22.19 12.72 1.69
CA LEU A 351 -21.76 13.95 2.36
C LEU A 351 -22.13 15.23 1.60
N LYS A 352 -22.50 15.14 0.33
CA LYS A 352 -22.80 16.31 -0.54
C LYS A 352 -23.86 17.26 0.04
N PRO A 353 -24.93 16.80 0.73
CA PRO A 353 -25.90 17.70 1.36
C PRO A 353 -25.31 18.52 2.53
N PHE A 354 -24.29 17.99 3.19
CA PHE A 354 -23.72 18.56 4.42
C PHE A 354 -22.39 19.27 4.18
N ARG A 355 -21.77 19.08 3.01
CA ARG A 355 -20.44 19.58 2.71
C ARG A 355 -20.27 19.90 1.23
N SER A 356 -19.64 21.03 0.93
CA SER A 356 -19.24 21.37 -0.43
C SER A 356 -17.96 20.62 -0.83
N PHE A 357 -17.99 20.05 -2.03
CA PHE A 357 -16.84 19.44 -2.67
C PHE A 357 -16.49 20.24 -3.93
N GLY A 358 -15.19 20.45 -4.16
CA GLY A 358 -14.74 21.11 -5.39
C GLY A 358 -15.14 20.33 -6.65
N PRO A 359 -15.25 21.00 -7.80
CA PRO A 359 -15.39 20.29 -9.08
C PRO A 359 -14.17 19.35 -9.26
N GLY A 360 -14.40 18.17 -9.82
CA GLY A 360 -13.32 17.22 -10.12
C GLY A 360 -12.86 16.30 -8.98
N VAL A 361 -13.39 16.42 -7.75
CA VAL A 361 -12.97 15.55 -6.63
C VAL A 361 -13.20 14.07 -6.94
N ILE A 362 -14.39 13.68 -7.43
CA ILE A 362 -14.68 12.25 -7.73
C ILE A 362 -13.76 11.72 -8.84
N PRO A 363 -13.63 12.36 -10.02
CA PRO A 363 -12.69 11.90 -11.05
C PRO A 363 -11.23 11.82 -10.58
N ILE A 364 -10.73 12.84 -9.87
CA ILE A 364 -9.32 12.87 -9.44
C ILE A 364 -9.06 11.80 -8.36
N MET A 365 -9.96 11.63 -7.39
CA MET A 365 -9.80 10.60 -6.35
C MET A 365 -10.01 9.17 -6.88
N THR A 366 -10.85 9.01 -7.90
CA THR A 366 -11.05 7.72 -8.57
C THR A 366 -9.81 7.35 -9.39
N TRP A 367 -9.36 8.27 -10.25
CA TRP A 367 -8.24 8.02 -11.13
C TRP A 367 -6.89 8.03 -10.41
N GLY A 368 -6.79 8.80 -9.32
CA GLY A 368 -5.64 8.85 -8.43
C GLY A 368 -5.63 7.75 -7.38
N GLY A 369 -6.53 6.75 -7.44
CA GLY A 369 -6.45 5.56 -6.60
C GLY A 369 -5.43 4.56 -7.14
N LEU A 370 -4.15 4.93 -7.14
CA LEU A 370 -3.07 4.08 -7.61
C LEU A 370 -2.95 2.83 -6.74
N LYS A 371 -2.73 1.66 -7.35
CA LYS A 371 -2.49 0.40 -6.62
C LYS A 371 -1.00 0.27 -6.29
N GLY A 372 -0.71 -0.21 -5.08
CA GLY A 372 0.64 -0.33 -4.55
C GLY A 372 1.18 -1.75 -4.54
N GLY A 373 2.43 -1.90 -4.09
CA GLY A 373 3.07 -3.20 -3.92
C GLY A 373 2.45 -4.07 -2.83
N ILE A 374 1.72 -3.47 -1.89
CA ILE A 374 1.00 -4.19 -0.83
C ILE A 374 0.03 -5.22 -1.43
N SER A 375 -0.72 -4.84 -2.48
CA SER A 375 -1.63 -5.77 -3.15
C SER A 375 -0.92 -7.00 -3.71
N VAL A 376 0.29 -6.83 -4.24
CA VAL A 376 1.10 -7.93 -4.77
C VAL A 376 1.60 -8.83 -3.63
N ALA A 377 2.08 -8.27 -2.52
CA ALA A 377 2.54 -9.08 -1.39
C ALA A 377 1.41 -9.87 -0.75
N LEU A 378 0.23 -9.26 -0.61
CA LEU A 378 -0.96 -9.93 -0.11
C LEU A 378 -1.43 -11.07 -1.03
N ALA A 379 -1.27 -10.91 -2.35
CA ALA A 379 -1.55 -12.00 -3.28
C ALA A 379 -0.53 -13.15 -3.17
N LEU A 380 0.74 -12.83 -2.87
CA LEU A 380 1.81 -13.81 -2.70
C LEU A 380 1.72 -14.57 -1.36
N SER A 381 1.25 -13.92 -0.29
CA SER A 381 1.05 -14.56 1.03
C SER A 381 -0.10 -15.55 1.04
N LEU A 382 -0.92 -15.60 -0.02
CA LEU A 382 -1.99 -16.59 -0.12
C LEU A 382 -1.42 -18.01 -0.11
N PRO A 383 -2.12 -18.96 0.55
CA PRO A 383 -1.70 -20.34 0.57
C PRO A 383 -1.82 -20.93 -0.84
N ASP A 384 -0.96 -21.90 -1.16
CA ASP A 384 -0.97 -22.50 -2.49
C ASP A 384 -2.31 -23.20 -2.76
N ASN A 385 -2.99 -22.72 -3.80
CA ASN A 385 -4.29 -23.22 -4.25
C ASN A 385 -4.43 -23.03 -5.76
N GLU A 386 -5.46 -23.64 -6.36
CA GLU A 386 -5.70 -23.58 -7.81
C GLU A 386 -5.97 -22.17 -8.34
N TRP A 387 -6.44 -21.24 -7.48
CA TRP A 387 -6.80 -19.87 -7.84
C TRP A 387 -5.66 -18.87 -7.64
N LYS A 388 -4.62 -19.22 -6.87
CA LYS A 388 -3.48 -18.35 -6.55
C LYS A 388 -2.77 -17.83 -7.81
N PRO A 389 -2.48 -18.64 -8.86
CA PRO A 389 -1.89 -18.14 -10.10
C PRO A 389 -2.75 -17.07 -10.78
N LEU A 390 -4.07 -17.31 -10.88
CA LEU A 390 -5.01 -16.36 -11.47
C LEU A 390 -5.08 -15.05 -10.67
N ILE A 391 -5.13 -15.13 -9.34
CA ILE A 391 -5.10 -13.97 -8.44
C ILE A 391 -3.81 -13.17 -8.63
N LEU A 392 -2.66 -13.84 -8.65
CA LEU A 392 -1.37 -13.19 -8.86
C LEU A 392 -1.30 -12.48 -10.22
N THR A 393 -1.68 -13.16 -11.30
CA THR A 393 -1.69 -12.57 -12.65
C THR A 393 -2.63 -11.37 -12.72
N ALA A 394 -3.84 -11.47 -12.17
CA ALA A 394 -4.81 -10.38 -12.19
C ALA A 394 -4.36 -9.18 -11.34
N THR A 395 -3.86 -9.42 -10.13
CA THR A 395 -3.29 -8.40 -9.25
C THR A 395 -2.14 -7.69 -9.93
N TYR A 396 -1.23 -8.44 -10.54
CA TYR A 396 -0.08 -7.87 -11.24
C TYR A 396 -0.51 -6.97 -12.40
N ILE A 397 -1.43 -7.44 -13.24
CA ILE A 397 -1.98 -6.66 -14.37
C ILE A 397 -2.63 -5.36 -13.87
N VAL A 398 -3.44 -5.44 -12.81
CA VAL A 398 -4.10 -4.26 -12.22
C VAL A 398 -3.08 -3.28 -11.65
N VAL A 399 -2.07 -3.75 -10.92
CA VAL A 399 -1.03 -2.92 -10.31
C VAL A 399 -0.17 -2.23 -11.37
N ILE A 400 0.30 -2.97 -12.38
CA ILE A 400 1.10 -2.39 -13.49
C ILE A 400 0.29 -1.38 -14.29
N PHE A 401 -0.97 -1.71 -14.63
CA PHE A 401 -1.87 -0.77 -15.30
C PHE A 401 -2.03 0.50 -14.46
N SER A 402 -2.26 0.33 -13.16
CA SER A 402 -2.47 1.46 -12.25
C SER A 402 -1.24 2.37 -12.24
N ILE A 403 -0.06 1.82 -11.92
CA ILE A 403 1.17 2.61 -11.76
C ILE A 403 1.58 3.30 -13.06
N ILE A 404 1.55 2.60 -14.19
CA ILE A 404 2.01 3.16 -15.47
C ILE A 404 0.92 4.02 -16.10
N VAL A 405 -0.28 3.49 -16.28
CA VAL A 405 -1.35 4.20 -17.02
C VAL A 405 -1.98 5.26 -16.14
N GLN A 406 -2.50 4.91 -14.96
CA GLN A 406 -3.12 5.92 -14.09
C GLN A 406 -2.07 6.90 -13.57
N GLY A 407 -0.88 6.42 -13.21
CA GLY A 407 0.20 7.25 -12.67
C GLY A 407 0.74 8.28 -13.66
N LEU A 408 0.87 7.95 -14.95
CA LEU A 408 1.32 8.94 -15.94
C LEU A 408 0.19 9.87 -16.42
N THR A 409 -1.08 9.47 -16.25
CA THR A 409 -2.24 10.24 -16.75
C THR A 409 -2.98 11.04 -15.68
N ILE A 410 -2.67 10.84 -14.38
CA ILE A 410 -3.31 11.56 -13.30
C ILE A 410 -2.91 13.04 -13.25
N ALA A 411 -1.63 13.38 -13.48
CA ALA A 411 -1.18 14.78 -13.53
C ALA A 411 -1.92 15.62 -14.60
N PRO A 412 -2.03 15.20 -15.88
CA PRO A 412 -2.77 15.97 -16.87
C PRO A 412 -4.27 16.01 -16.59
N LEU A 413 -4.85 14.97 -15.98
CA LEU A 413 -6.25 14.98 -15.56
C LEU A 413 -6.49 16.00 -14.44
N ALA A 414 -5.63 15.99 -13.42
CA ALA A 414 -5.62 16.94 -12.31
C ALA A 414 -5.43 18.38 -12.81
N GLY A 415 -4.52 18.62 -13.75
CA GLY A 415 -4.31 19.93 -14.35
C GLY A 415 -5.51 20.48 -15.11
N LYS A 416 -6.38 19.61 -15.65
CA LYS A 416 -7.63 20.02 -16.33
C LYS A 416 -8.80 20.27 -15.38
N LEU A 417 -8.90 19.48 -14.31
CA LEU A 417 -10.08 19.46 -13.42
C LEU A 417 -9.86 20.15 -12.07
N GLY A 418 -8.61 20.27 -11.61
CA GLY A 418 -8.25 20.60 -10.24
C GLY A 418 -7.67 21.98 -10.02
N ARG A 419 -7.48 22.80 -11.07
CA ARG A 419 -6.90 24.15 -10.94
C ARG A 419 -7.68 24.98 -9.93
N GLU A 420 -6.96 25.64 -9.02
CA GLU A 420 -7.52 26.78 -8.31
C GLU A 420 -7.96 27.83 -9.34
N PRO A 421 -9.14 28.46 -9.19
CA PRO A 421 -9.44 29.64 -9.99
C PRO A 421 -8.32 30.64 -9.73
N GLU A 422 -7.58 31.03 -10.77
CA GLU A 422 -6.69 32.19 -10.70
C GLU A 422 -7.54 33.33 -10.16
N LEU A 423 -7.16 33.85 -8.99
CA LEU A 423 -7.71 35.09 -8.46
C LEU A 423 -7.33 36.17 -9.47
N MET A 424 -8.22 36.44 -10.43
CA MET A 424 -8.16 37.62 -11.30
C MET A 424 -8.42 38.89 -10.50
#